data_AF-A0A8K0MX82-F1
#
_entry.id   AF-A0A8K0MX82-F1
#
_cell.length_a   1.000
_cell.length_b   1.000
_cell.length_c   1.000
_cell.angle_alpha   90.00
_cell.angle_beta   90.00
_cell.angle_gamma   90.00
#
_symmetry.space_group_name_H-M   'P 1'
#
loop_
_entity.id
_entity.type
_entity.pdbx_description
1 polymer ?
#
loop_
_entity_poly.entity_id
_entity_poly.type
_entity_poly.pdbx_seq_one_letter_code
_entity_poly.pdbx_strand_id
1 'polypeptide(L)'
;MKRTGEANNMKKTSPRLKIERKSSIENEPLTLTLDQLQYAREEALWVLGTKTMEEALNIFTEGLKPVLRARDDMDLDDHAEMMDCLEMELPNLTLLKRERVSAPF
;
A
#
# COMPACT_ATOMS: atom_id res chain seq x y z
N MET A 1 -41.65 -22.37 51.55
CA MET A 1 -41.13 -23.16 50.40
C MET A 1 -41.85 -22.64 49.16
N LYS A 2 -41.28 -22.18 48.03
CA LYS A 2 -39.91 -21.99 47.48
C LYS A 2 -40.05 -20.80 46.50
N ARG A 3 -39.26 -19.72 46.68
CA ARG A 3 -38.22 -19.19 45.76
C ARG A 3 -38.43 -19.34 44.23
N THR A 4 -38.20 -18.19 43.55
CA THR A 4 -37.56 -17.96 42.23
C THR A 4 -38.33 -18.40 40.99
N GLY A 5 -38.61 -17.54 40.03
CA GLY A 5 -37.69 -16.99 38.99
C GLY A 5 -38.55 -16.87 37.70
N GLU A 6 -38.25 -16.14 36.64
CA GLU A 6 -37.03 -15.54 36.13
C GLU A 6 -37.43 -14.33 35.27
N ALA A 7 -36.60 -13.29 35.29
CA ALA A 7 -36.70 -12.18 34.37
C ALA A 7 -36.41 -12.69 32.95
N ASN A 8 -37.35 -12.46 32.02
CA ASN A 8 -37.17 -12.71 30.60
C ASN A 8 -36.13 -11.73 30.05
N ASN A 9 -34.85 -12.04 30.22
CA ASN A 9 -33.75 -11.30 29.62
C ASN A 9 -33.72 -11.66 28.13
N MET A 10 -34.46 -10.87 27.36
CA MET A 10 -34.48 -10.91 25.90
C MET A 10 -33.08 -10.55 25.41
N LYS A 11 -32.26 -11.56 25.14
CA LYS A 11 -30.92 -11.41 24.59
C LYS A 11 -31.04 -10.62 23.29
N LYS A 12 -30.71 -9.33 23.33
CA LYS A 12 -30.57 -8.49 22.14
C LYS A 12 -29.36 -9.01 21.37
N THR A 13 -29.59 -9.97 20.47
CA THR A 13 -28.58 -10.36 19.50
C THR A 13 -28.48 -9.22 18.50
N SER A 14 -27.45 -8.38 18.63
CA SER A 14 -27.10 -7.41 17.60
C SER A 14 -27.02 -8.16 16.26
N PRO A 15 -27.71 -7.70 15.20
CA PRO A 15 -27.62 -8.37 13.92
C PRO A 15 -26.14 -8.39 13.53
N ARG A 16 -25.58 -9.59 13.31
CA ARG A 16 -24.29 -9.72 12.65
C ARG A 16 -24.46 -9.02 11.30
N LEU A 17 -23.89 -7.82 11.18
CA LEU A 17 -23.74 -7.16 9.89
C LEU A 17 -23.01 -8.16 9.02
N LYS A 18 -23.72 -8.78 8.07
CA LYS A 18 -23.10 -9.65 7.08
C LYS A 18 -22.13 -8.75 6.33
N ILE A 19 -20.84 -8.94 6.59
CA ILE A 19 -19.79 -8.32 5.79
C ILE A 19 -19.89 -8.99 4.42
N GLU A 20 -20.56 -8.33 3.49
CA GLU A 20 -20.57 -8.76 2.11
C GLU A 20 -19.19 -8.45 1.53
N ARG A 21 -18.50 -9.50 1.07
CA ARG A 21 -17.25 -9.32 0.33
C ARG A 21 -17.60 -8.71 -1.02
N LYS A 22 -17.42 -7.40 -1.17
CA LYS A 22 -17.40 -6.74 -2.47
C LYS A 22 -16.03 -6.95 -3.11
N SER A 23 -15.98 -7.18 -4.43
CA SER A 23 -14.70 -7.21 -5.14
C SER A 23 -14.14 -5.79 -5.20
N SER A 24 -12.96 -5.58 -4.62
CA SER A 24 -12.28 -4.28 -4.64
C SER A 24 -12.02 -3.74 -6.05
N ILE A 25 -11.96 -4.64 -7.05
CA ILE A 25 -11.64 -4.34 -8.45
C ILE A 25 -12.56 -3.32 -9.14
N GLU A 26 -13.81 -3.17 -8.71
CA GLU A 26 -14.74 -2.18 -9.30
C GLU A 26 -14.47 -0.75 -8.83
N ASN A 27 -13.77 -0.59 -7.71
CA ASN A 27 -13.46 0.71 -7.10
C ASN A 27 -11.97 1.05 -7.19
N GLU A 28 -11.14 0.11 -7.64
CA GLU A 28 -9.71 0.33 -7.82
C GLU A 28 -9.46 1.16 -9.09
N PRO A 29 -8.50 2.10 -9.07
CA PRO A 29 -8.09 2.78 -10.28
C PRO A 29 -7.51 1.75 -11.26
N LEU A 30 -7.94 1.83 -12.51
CA LEU A 30 -7.42 0.98 -13.59
C LEU A 30 -5.91 1.16 -13.70
N THR A 31 -5.20 0.04 -13.74
CA THR A 31 -3.76 0.03 -14.00
C THR A 31 -3.48 0.38 -15.47
N LEU A 32 -2.34 1.01 -15.72
CA LEU A 32 -1.91 1.32 -17.08
C LEU A 32 -1.74 0.04 -17.88
N THR A 33 -2.13 0.07 -19.16
CA THR A 33 -1.77 -0.98 -20.13
C THR A 33 -0.25 -1.00 -20.35
N LEU A 34 0.27 -2.09 -20.92
CA LEU A 34 1.70 -2.22 -21.16
C LEU A 34 2.26 -1.09 -22.03
N ASP A 35 1.53 -0.69 -23.08
CA ASP A 35 1.96 0.38 -23.98
C ASP A 35 1.96 1.74 -23.29
N GLN A 36 0.94 2.02 -22.47
CA GLN A 36 0.89 3.24 -21.66
C GLN A 36 2.02 3.29 -20.63
N LEU A 37 2.38 2.15 -20.04
CA LEU A 37 3.49 2.06 -19.11
C LEU A 37 4.83 2.32 -19.81
N GLN A 38 5.04 1.74 -20.99
CA GLN A 38 6.25 1.98 -21.79
C GLN A 38 6.37 3.46 -22.19
N TYR A 39 5.27 4.04 -22.68
CA TYR A 39 5.23 5.46 -23.02
C TYR A 39 5.53 6.36 -21.81
N ALA A 40 4.88 6.12 -20.67
CA ALA A 40 5.13 6.88 -19.45
C ALA A 40 6.59 6.75 -18.97
N ARG A 41 7.20 5.59 -19.17
CA ARG A 41 8.62 5.35 -18.85
C ARG A 41 9.55 6.18 -19.74
N GLU A 42 9.28 6.24 -21.04
CA GLU A 42 10.09 7.03 -21.98
C GLU A 42 10.02 8.52 -21.65
N GLU A 43 8.82 9.04 -21.37
CA GLU A 43 8.61 10.42 -20.94
C GLU A 43 9.33 10.72 -19.61
N ALA A 44 9.25 9.81 -18.63
CA ALA A 44 9.95 9.98 -17.37
C ALA A 44 11.47 10.05 -17.55
N LEU A 45 12.04 9.22 -18.43
CA LEU A 45 13.47 9.27 -18.77
C LEU A 45 13.84 10.58 -19.45
N TRP A 46 12.98 11.10 -20.33
CA TRP A 46 13.20 12.39 -20.98
C TRP A 46 13.23 13.54 -19.96
N VAL A 47 12.29 13.57 -19.01
CA VAL A 47 12.28 14.58 -17.93
C VAL A 47 13.57 14.51 -17.11
N LEU A 48 13.98 13.32 -16.67
CA LEU A 48 15.20 13.14 -15.89
C LEU A 48 16.47 13.51 -16.65
N GLY A 49 16.50 13.31 -17.96
CA GLY A 49 17.65 13.63 -18.80
C GLY A 49 17.75 15.09 -19.24
N THR A 50 16.65 15.84 -19.23
CA THR A 50 16.59 17.20 -19.81
C THR A 50 16.26 18.30 -18.82
N LYS A 51 15.63 17.98 -17.69
CA LYS A 51 15.20 18.97 -16.69
C LYS A 51 16.17 19.04 -15.53
N THR A 52 16.17 20.18 -14.85
CA THR A 52 16.86 20.29 -13.56
C THR A 52 16.16 19.45 -12.50
N MET A 53 16.86 19.12 -11.42
CA MET A 53 16.29 18.34 -10.33
C MET A 53 15.04 18.99 -9.73
N GLU A 54 15.04 20.31 -9.53
CA GLU A 54 13.89 21.05 -8.99
C GLU A 54 12.67 20.97 -9.91
N GLU A 55 12.86 21.19 -11.21
CA GLU A 55 11.79 21.09 -12.20
C GLU A 55 11.23 19.66 -12.30
N ALA A 56 12.12 18.66 -12.30
CA ALA A 56 11.71 17.25 -12.32
C ALA A 56 10.88 16.90 -11.08
N LEU A 57 11.32 17.33 -9.89
CA LEU A 57 10.56 17.13 -8.65
C LEU A 57 9.18 17.78 -8.74
N ASN A 58 9.10 19.02 -9.23
CA ASN A 58 7.82 19.70 -9.40
C ASN A 58 6.90 18.91 -10.35
N ILE A 59 7.39 18.44 -11.50
CA ILE A 59 6.62 17.63 -12.45
C ILE A 59 6.10 16.33 -11.80
N PHE A 60 6.95 15.58 -11.12
CA PHE A 60 6.57 14.28 -10.56
C PHE A 60 5.71 14.37 -9.30
N THR A 61 5.70 15.53 -8.61
CA THR A 61 4.97 15.71 -7.36
C THR A 61 3.78 16.67 -7.48
N GLU A 62 3.56 17.26 -8.65
CA GLU A 62 2.43 18.15 -8.91
C GLU A 62 1.10 17.47 -8.57
N GLY A 63 0.32 18.08 -7.68
CA GLY A 63 -1.00 17.57 -7.27
C GLY A 63 -0.98 16.39 -6.30
N LEU A 64 0.19 15.84 -5.94
CA LEU A 64 0.29 14.79 -4.92
C LEU A 64 0.12 15.39 -3.52
N LYS A 65 -0.65 14.70 -2.68
CA LYS A 65 -0.74 15.01 -1.25
C LYS A 65 0.21 14.12 -0.47
N PRO A 66 1.09 14.66 0.38
CA PRO A 66 1.90 13.86 1.27
C PRO A 66 1.00 12.97 2.13
N VAL A 67 1.36 11.70 2.25
CA VAL A 67 0.74 10.84 3.27
C VAL A 67 1.29 11.32 4.60
N LEU A 68 0.49 12.11 5.33
CA LEU A 68 0.80 12.45 6.72
C LEU A 68 0.87 11.13 7.47
N ARG A 69 2.08 10.72 7.88
CA ARG A 69 2.18 9.68 8.90
C ARG A 69 1.41 10.19 10.11
N ALA A 70 0.48 9.38 10.63
CA ALA A 70 0.03 9.60 11.99
C ALA A 70 1.32 9.65 12.82
N ARG A 71 1.60 10.81 13.44
CA ARG A 71 2.55 10.84 14.53
C ARG A 71 1.85 10.10 15.66
N ASP A 72 1.90 8.77 15.60
CA ASP A 72 1.90 8.02 16.83
C ASP A 72 3.18 8.47 17.53
N ASP A 73 3.01 8.93 18.76
CA ASP A 73 4.07 9.40 19.64
C ASP A 73 5.14 8.29 19.78
N MET A 74 6.04 8.21 18.80
CA MET A 74 7.19 7.33 18.85
C MET A 74 8.21 8.04 19.74
N ASP A 75 8.22 7.64 21.01
CA ASP A 75 9.33 7.88 21.91
C ASP A 75 10.62 7.55 21.15
N LEU A 76 11.45 8.57 20.98
CA LEU A 76 12.74 8.50 20.28
C LEU A 76 13.70 7.64 21.11
N ASP A 77 13.68 6.32 20.96
CA ASP A 77 14.75 5.46 21.48
C ASP A 77 15.19 4.33 20.53
N ASP A 78 14.74 4.33 19.27
CA ASP A 78 15.30 3.42 18.28
C ASP A 78 16.19 4.19 17.30
N HIS A 79 17.48 4.22 17.62
CA HIS A 79 18.62 4.48 16.73
C HIS A 79 18.71 3.42 15.60
N ALA A 80 17.60 3.18 14.89
CA ALA A 80 17.61 2.38 13.68
C ALA A 80 18.14 3.27 12.54
N GLU A 81 19.44 3.13 12.24
CA GLU A 81 20.04 3.80 11.09
C GLU A 81 19.26 3.48 9.82
N MET A 82 18.73 4.51 9.18
CA MET A 82 17.99 4.42 7.94
C MET A 82 19.00 4.09 6.85
N MET A 83 19.02 2.83 6.39
CA MET A 83 19.86 2.43 5.25
C MET A 83 19.46 3.25 4.03
N ASP A 84 20.42 4.01 3.49
CA ASP A 84 20.23 4.85 2.31
C ASP A 84 19.92 3.96 1.10
N CYS A 85 18.81 4.20 0.42
CA CYS A 85 18.38 3.43 -0.76
C CYS A 85 19.14 3.85 -2.03
N LEU A 86 20.38 4.33 -1.90
CA LEU A 86 21.18 4.89 -2.97
C LEU A 86 22.52 4.17 -3.10
N GLU A 87 22.50 2.86 -3.41
CA GLU A 87 23.56 2.23 -4.22
C GLU A 87 23.12 0.89 -4.80
N MET A 88 22.20 0.91 -5.77
CA MET A 88 22.11 -0.18 -6.75
C MET A 88 23.07 0.15 -7.90
N GLU A 89 24.37 -0.03 -7.68
CA GLU A 89 25.26 -0.27 -8.81
C GLU A 89 24.79 -1.57 -9.49
N LEU A 90 24.27 -1.43 -10.71
CA LEU A 90 23.96 -2.55 -11.61
C LEU A 90 25.27 -3.16 -12.11
N PRO A 91 25.72 -4.27 -11.52
CA PRO A 91 26.00 -5.44 -12.33
C PRO A 91 25.59 -6.73 -11.61
N ASN A 92 24.97 -7.66 -12.34
CA ASN A 92 24.54 -9.01 -11.93
C ASN A 92 23.12 -9.14 -11.34
N LEU A 93 22.12 -8.94 -12.21
CA LEU A 93 20.82 -9.62 -12.10
C LEU A 93 21.02 -11.14 -12.18
N THR A 94 21.44 -11.79 -11.08
CA THR A 94 21.19 -13.22 -10.89
C THR A 94 19.71 -13.39 -10.56
N LEU A 95 18.91 -13.37 -11.62
CA LEU A 95 17.81 -14.30 -11.85
C LEU A 95 17.21 -14.89 -10.57
N LEU A 96 16.19 -14.21 -10.03
CA LEU A 96 14.97 -14.84 -9.52
C LEU A 96 15.18 -16.17 -8.79
N LYS A 97 15.53 -16.13 -7.50
CA LYS A 97 14.96 -17.13 -6.58
C LYS A 97 13.54 -16.69 -6.24
N ARG A 98 12.67 -16.58 -7.26
CA ARG A 98 11.22 -16.52 -7.07
C ARG A 98 10.87 -17.86 -6.43
N GLU A 99 10.67 -17.86 -5.12
CA GLU A 99 10.09 -18.97 -4.40
C GLU A 99 8.67 -19.16 -4.93
N ARG A 100 8.52 -19.98 -5.97
CA ARG A 100 7.24 -20.41 -6.50
C ARG A 100 6.67 -21.41 -5.50
N VAL A 101 6.01 -20.92 -4.46
CA VAL A 101 5.09 -21.75 -3.69
C VAL A 101 3.88 -22.05 -4.58
N SER A 102 3.88 -23.25 -5.16
CA SER A 102 2.69 -23.81 -5.80
C SER A 102 1.73 -24.26 -4.70
N ALA A 103 0.58 -23.59 -4.58
CA ALA A 103 -0.50 -24.10 -3.76
C ALA A 103 -1.13 -25.33 -4.45
N PRO A 104 -1.48 -26.41 -3.71
CA PRO A 104 -2.22 -27.53 -4.27
C PRO A 104 -3.67 -27.14 -4.58
N PHE A 105 -4.25 -27.81 -5.59
CA PHE A 105 -5.69 -27.80 -5.88
C PHE A 105 -6.40 -28.87 -5.04
#